data_AF-A0A0F9GP81-F1
#
_entry.id   AF-A0A0F9GP81-F1
#
_cell.length_a   1.000
_cell.length_b   1.000
_cell.length_c   1.000
_cell.angle_alpha   90.00
_cell.angle_beta   90.00
_cell.angle_gamma   90.00
#
_symmetry.space_group_name_H-M   'P 1'
#
loop_
_entity.id
_entity.type
_entity.pdbx_description
1 polymer ?
#
loop_
_entity_poly.entity_id
_entity_poly.type
_entity_poly.pdbx_seq_one_letter_code
_entity_poly.pdbx_strand_id
1 'polypeptide(L)'
;MEFPHENIKTLIYSFEKFKAVYFRVPKAASTSLLISFRKFDNVEKCEEYDESHFKFAFVRNPFDRLASCFRHVIQKGAMQNIQNHPDLHRNMSFSEFVDVIVDIDVDKMDIHFRPQYTFIPEKPDFLGKFENLNEDYKKVCEKIGIKDKENLLHKNKTDKTIFKDYYTKESIEKVFKIYKKDFKLFGYERTINL
;
A
#
# COMPACT_ATOMS: atom_id res chain seq x y z
N MET A 1 -11.78 -15.85 -6.56
CA MET A 1 -10.49 -15.20 -6.26
C MET A 1 -10.46 -15.08 -4.75
N GLU A 2 -9.70 -15.94 -4.08
CA GLU A 2 -9.69 -15.99 -2.62
C GLU A 2 -8.64 -15.05 -2.05
N PHE A 3 -9.06 -14.25 -1.08
CA PHE A 3 -8.23 -13.32 -0.32
C PHE A 3 -8.29 -13.69 1.17
N PRO A 4 -7.50 -14.64 1.68
CA PRO A 4 -7.42 -14.89 3.12
C PRO A 4 -6.25 -14.11 3.72
N HIS A 5 -6.35 -13.63 4.97
CA HIS A 5 -5.31 -13.60 6.02
C HIS A 5 -5.90 -13.00 7.33
N GLU A 6 -5.58 -13.59 8.49
CA GLU A 6 -6.34 -13.44 9.75
C GLU A 6 -5.90 -12.29 10.68
N ASN A 7 -5.21 -11.26 10.18
CA ASN A 7 -4.84 -10.08 10.99
C ASN A 7 -5.12 -8.74 10.28
N ILE A 8 -6.19 -8.70 9.47
CA ILE A 8 -6.55 -7.56 8.60
C ILE A 8 -7.46 -6.53 9.29
N LYS A 9 -8.18 -6.93 10.35
CA LYS A 9 -9.19 -6.08 11.02
C LYS A 9 -8.68 -4.70 11.45
N THR A 10 -7.37 -4.56 11.73
CA THR A 10 -6.79 -3.29 12.18
C THR A 10 -6.54 -2.26 11.07
N LEU A 11 -6.78 -2.62 9.79
CA LEU A 11 -6.51 -1.82 8.60
C LEU A 11 -7.74 -1.57 7.73
N ILE A 12 -8.94 -1.87 8.22
CA ILE A 12 -10.19 -1.54 7.54
C ILE A 12 -10.77 -0.28 8.19
N TYR A 13 -11.21 0.67 7.37
CA TYR A 13 -11.77 1.94 7.84
C TYR A 13 -13.16 2.17 7.27
N SER A 14 -14.14 2.42 8.13
CA SER A 14 -15.51 2.76 7.74
C SER A 14 -15.72 4.28 7.71
N PHE A 15 -16.68 4.68 6.88
CA PHE A 15 -17.13 6.05 6.67
C PHE A 15 -18.54 6.15 7.21
N GLU A 16 -18.72 6.85 8.34
CA GLU A 16 -19.99 6.92 9.07
C GLU A 16 -21.13 7.49 8.19
N LYS A 17 -20.86 8.57 7.45
CA LYS A 17 -21.87 9.25 6.62
C LYS A 17 -22.05 8.61 5.25
N PHE A 18 -20.97 8.11 4.66
CA PHE A 18 -20.96 7.78 3.23
C PHE A 18 -21.15 6.30 2.90
N LYS A 19 -21.45 5.43 3.90
CA LYS A 19 -21.62 3.98 3.71
C LYS A 19 -20.50 3.39 2.83
N ALA A 20 -19.27 3.70 3.19
CA ALA A 20 -18.08 3.28 2.45
C ALA A 20 -17.06 2.64 3.38
N VAL A 21 -16.25 1.74 2.82
CA VAL A 21 -15.18 1.05 3.52
C VAL A 21 -13.89 1.13 2.72
N TYR A 22 -12.81 1.50 3.39
CA TYR A 22 -11.47 1.57 2.84
C TYR A 22 -10.61 0.43 3.37
N PHE A 23 -10.18 -0.46 2.47
CA PHE A 23 -9.15 -1.46 2.75
C PHE A 23 -7.78 -0.79 2.66
N ARG A 24 -7.19 -0.45 3.82
CA ARG A 24 -5.95 0.32 3.86
C ARG A 24 -4.76 -0.56 3.48
N VAL A 25 -4.12 -0.20 2.37
CA VAL A 25 -2.82 -0.75 1.98
C VAL A 25 -1.69 0.20 2.42
N PRO A 26 -0.81 -0.21 3.35
CA PRO A 26 0.35 0.59 3.73
C PRO A 26 1.23 0.93 2.52
N LYS A 27 1.82 2.13 2.53
CA LYS A 27 2.73 2.65 1.49
C LYS A 27 2.09 2.92 0.10
N ALA A 28 0.77 2.78 -0.02
CA ALA A 28 -0.03 3.20 -1.18
C ALA A 28 -0.80 4.51 -0.90
N ALA A 29 -0.10 5.55 -0.41
CA ALA A 29 -0.68 6.84 0.00
C ALA A 29 -1.72 6.80 1.14
N SER A 30 -1.82 5.70 1.90
CA SER A 30 -2.83 5.52 2.95
C SER A 30 -2.97 6.69 3.92
N THR A 31 -1.87 7.32 4.34
CA THR A 31 -1.90 8.43 5.29
C THR A 31 -2.52 9.68 4.67
N SER A 32 -2.19 9.99 3.42
CA SER A 32 -2.78 11.13 2.69
C SER A 32 -4.27 10.92 2.46
N LEU A 33 -4.67 9.70 2.05
CA LEU A 33 -6.07 9.34 1.85
C LEU A 33 -6.88 9.52 3.15
N LEU A 34 -6.41 8.95 4.27
CA LEU A 34 -7.10 9.07 5.56
C LEU A 34 -7.23 10.52 6.03
N ILE A 35 -6.16 11.32 5.91
CA ILE A 35 -6.20 12.75 6.28
C ILE A 35 -7.24 13.50 5.42
N SER A 36 -7.26 13.24 4.12
CA SER A 36 -8.20 13.91 3.21
C SER A 36 -9.64 13.49 3.46
N PHE A 37 -9.93 12.20 3.62
CA PHE A 37 -11.29 11.73 3.86
C PHE A 37 -11.85 12.17 5.21
N ARG A 38 -11.00 12.30 6.25
CA ARG A 38 -11.39 12.84 7.56
C ARG A 38 -11.83 14.30 7.55
N LYS A 39 -11.61 15.03 6.47
CA LYS A 39 -12.19 16.37 6.29
C LYS A 39 -13.69 16.32 6.01
N PHE A 40 -14.19 15.19 5.48
CA PHE A 40 -15.57 15.05 5.00
C PHE A 40 -16.40 14.11 5.88
N ASP A 41 -15.75 13.11 6.48
CA ASP A 41 -16.43 12.10 7.29
C ASP A 41 -15.66 11.76 8.58
N ASN A 42 -16.37 11.19 9.54
CA ASN A 42 -15.74 10.48 10.64
C ASN A 42 -15.23 9.13 10.12
N VAL A 43 -13.91 9.01 9.94
CA VAL A 43 -13.26 7.80 9.39
C VAL A 43 -12.56 7.04 10.50
N GLU A 44 -13.21 5.95 10.92
CA GLU A 44 -12.80 5.10 12.03
C GLU A 44 -12.44 3.70 11.56
N LYS A 45 -11.63 2.99 12.34
CA LYS A 45 -11.37 1.58 12.07
C LYS A 45 -12.65 0.77 12.32
N CYS A 46 -12.90 -0.23 11.49
CA CYS A 46 -14.00 -1.17 11.71
C CYS A 46 -13.52 -2.61 11.57
N GLU A 47 -14.18 -3.52 12.29
CA GLU A 47 -13.96 -4.97 12.14
C GLU A 47 -15.00 -5.62 11.23
N GLU A 48 -16.14 -4.99 11.08
CA GLU A 48 -17.29 -5.50 10.37
C GLU A 48 -17.83 -4.45 9.40
N TYR A 49 -18.31 -4.93 8.27
CA TYR A 49 -19.01 -4.18 7.25
C TYR A 49 -19.83 -5.19 6.43
N ASP A 50 -20.74 -4.70 5.61
CA ASP A 50 -21.66 -5.53 4.84
C ASP A 50 -21.63 -5.20 3.34
N GLU A 51 -22.45 -5.90 2.58
CA GLU A 51 -22.59 -5.71 1.13
C GLU A 51 -23.10 -4.31 0.74
N SER A 52 -23.81 -3.60 1.63
CA SER A 52 -24.33 -2.26 1.36
C SER A 52 -23.24 -1.18 1.31
N HIS A 53 -22.05 -1.47 1.85
CA HIS A 53 -20.93 -0.54 1.82
C HIS A 53 -20.23 -0.54 0.46
N PHE A 54 -19.94 0.66 -0.05
CA PHE A 54 -19.00 0.82 -1.16
C PHE A 54 -17.57 0.56 -0.68
N LYS A 55 -16.93 -0.49 -1.20
CA LYS A 55 -15.61 -0.96 -0.79
C LYS A 55 -14.55 -0.47 -1.75
N PHE A 56 -13.48 0.11 -1.24
CA PHE A 56 -12.38 0.55 -2.08
C PHE A 56 -11.02 0.31 -1.46
N ALA A 57 -10.01 0.20 -2.32
CA ALA A 57 -8.62 0.09 -1.93
C ALA A 57 -7.73 0.92 -2.88
N PHE A 58 -6.54 1.28 -2.41
CA PHE A 58 -5.51 1.87 -3.27
C PHE A 58 -4.27 0.97 -3.22
N VAL A 59 -3.76 0.58 -4.38
CA VAL A 59 -2.54 -0.21 -4.51
C VAL A 59 -1.44 0.60 -5.20
N ARG A 60 -0.22 0.12 -5.14
CA ARG A 60 0.96 0.73 -5.75
C ARG A 60 1.77 -0.33 -6.48
N ASN A 61 2.51 0.05 -7.52
CA ASN A 61 3.44 -0.87 -8.16
C ASN A 61 4.36 -1.50 -7.09
N PRO A 62 4.48 -2.84 -7.04
CA PRO A 62 5.24 -3.51 -5.97
C PRO A 62 6.70 -3.05 -5.87
N PHE A 63 7.36 -2.76 -7.00
CA PHE A 63 8.73 -2.24 -7.01
C PHE A 63 8.80 -0.84 -6.37
N ASP A 64 7.92 0.07 -6.78
CA ASP A 64 7.84 1.43 -6.22
C ASP A 64 7.51 1.40 -4.72
N ARG A 65 6.64 0.46 -4.30
CA ARG A 65 6.22 0.30 -2.92
C ARG A 65 7.38 -0.16 -2.03
N LEU A 66 8.14 -1.16 -2.48
CA LEU A 66 9.27 -1.68 -1.71
C LEU A 66 10.41 -0.67 -1.62
N ALA A 67 10.76 0.01 -2.71
CA ALA A 67 11.76 1.09 -2.69
C ALA A 67 11.33 2.23 -1.74
N SER A 68 10.04 2.57 -1.71
CA SER A 68 9.49 3.52 -0.75
C SER A 68 9.58 3.04 0.69
N CYS A 69 9.48 1.73 0.92
CA CYS A 69 9.68 1.11 2.23
C CYS A 69 11.14 1.23 2.66
N PHE A 70 12.08 0.77 1.83
CA PHE A 70 13.52 0.86 2.08
C PHE A 70 13.95 2.27 2.46
N ARG A 71 13.59 3.27 1.65
CA ARG A 71 13.93 4.67 1.95
C ARG A 71 13.35 5.15 3.27
N HIS A 72 12.13 4.72 3.63
CA HIS A 72 11.50 5.13 4.87
C HIS A 72 12.16 4.46 6.09
N VAL A 73 12.28 3.15 6.06
CA VAL A 73 12.74 2.33 7.19
C VAL A 73 14.24 2.50 7.38
N ILE A 74 15.03 2.32 6.32
CA ILE A 74 16.49 2.30 6.39
C ILE A 74 17.06 3.71 6.27
N GLN A 75 16.84 4.40 5.14
CA GLN A 75 17.53 5.67 4.85
C GLN A 75 17.04 6.84 5.71
N LYS A 76 15.75 6.87 6.06
CA LYS A 76 15.18 7.88 6.97
C LYS A 76 15.17 7.43 8.44
N GLY A 77 15.74 6.27 8.74
CA GLY A 77 15.92 5.78 10.12
C GLY A 77 14.61 5.53 10.87
N ALA A 78 13.55 5.09 10.18
CA ALA A 78 12.25 4.78 10.76
C ALA A 78 12.10 3.29 11.18
N MET A 79 13.20 2.64 11.57
CA MET A 79 13.22 1.22 11.95
C MET A 79 12.39 0.92 13.19
N GLN A 80 12.21 1.89 14.09
CA GLN A 80 11.30 1.77 15.23
C GLN A 80 9.82 1.66 14.82
N ASN A 81 9.49 1.95 13.55
CA ASN A 81 8.12 1.86 13.03
C ASN A 81 7.81 0.50 12.41
N ILE A 82 8.74 -0.45 12.43
CA ILE A 82 8.51 -1.83 11.97
C ILE A 82 8.60 -2.80 13.15
N GLN A 83 7.96 -3.97 13.02
CA GLN A 83 8.16 -5.08 13.95
C GLN A 83 9.65 -5.49 13.99
N ASN A 84 10.09 -6.10 15.09
CA ASN A 84 11.50 -6.38 15.31
C ASN A 84 12.03 -7.38 14.26
N HIS A 85 12.81 -6.88 13.31
CA HIS A 85 13.52 -7.64 12.30
C HIS A 85 15.02 -7.47 12.54
N PRO A 86 15.67 -8.40 13.27
CA PRO A 86 17.05 -8.22 13.74
C PRO A 86 18.07 -8.10 12.59
N ASP A 87 17.75 -8.66 11.43
CA ASP A 87 18.62 -8.62 10.25
C ASP A 87 18.52 -7.29 9.47
N LEU A 88 17.52 -6.45 9.78
CA LEU A 88 17.46 -5.10 9.23
C LEU A 88 18.33 -4.16 10.06
N HIS A 89 19.20 -3.41 9.40
CA HIS A 89 20.08 -2.45 10.07
C HIS A 89 20.23 -1.14 9.29
N ARG A 90 20.60 -0.09 10.03
CA ARG A 90 20.95 1.20 9.42
C ARG A 90 22.13 1.00 8.47
N ASN A 91 22.11 1.69 7.34
CA ASN A 91 23.12 1.66 6.27
C ASN A 91 23.17 0.40 5.39
N MET A 92 22.23 -0.55 5.53
CA MET A 92 22.14 -1.66 4.56
C MET A 92 21.81 -1.13 3.15
N SER A 93 22.37 -1.76 2.13
CA SER A 93 22.04 -1.52 0.73
C SER A 93 20.63 -2.00 0.40
N PHE A 94 20.10 -1.57 -0.75
CA PHE A 94 18.80 -2.06 -1.21
C PHE A 94 18.83 -3.56 -1.53
N SER A 95 19.95 -4.09 -2.03
CA SER A 95 20.07 -5.52 -2.31
C SER A 95 20.01 -6.35 -1.04
N GLU A 96 20.79 -5.98 -0.01
CA GLU A 96 20.74 -6.65 1.31
C GLU A 96 19.34 -6.55 1.93
N PHE A 97 18.65 -5.43 1.74
CA PHE A 97 17.27 -5.27 2.22
C PHE A 97 16.30 -6.23 1.53
N VAL A 98 16.45 -6.42 0.21
CA VAL A 98 15.67 -7.41 -0.53
C VAL A 98 16.00 -8.83 -0.06
N ASP A 99 17.26 -9.13 0.18
CA ASP A 99 17.71 -10.44 0.66
C ASP A 99 17.09 -10.79 2.03
N VAL A 100 17.08 -9.85 2.96
CA VAL A 100 16.40 -10.06 4.25
C VAL A 100 14.89 -10.28 4.06
N ILE A 101 14.24 -9.50 3.20
CA ILE A 101 12.78 -9.60 3.02
C ILE A 101 12.36 -10.90 2.35
N VAL A 102 13.18 -11.42 1.43
CA VAL A 102 12.82 -12.64 0.69
C VAL A 102 12.81 -13.90 1.56
N ASP A 103 13.52 -13.86 2.68
CA ASP A 103 13.62 -14.98 3.62
C ASP A 103 12.53 -14.94 4.71
N ILE A 104 11.73 -13.87 4.78
CA ILE A 104 10.64 -13.76 5.75
C ILE A 104 9.36 -14.38 5.18
N ASP A 105 8.76 -15.32 5.91
CA ASP A 105 7.42 -15.82 5.58
C ASP A 105 6.41 -14.67 5.48
N VAL A 106 5.58 -14.66 4.43
CA VAL A 106 4.57 -13.60 4.20
C VAL A 106 3.72 -13.34 5.45
N ASP A 107 3.41 -14.38 6.23
CA ASP A 107 2.61 -14.25 7.44
C ASP A 107 3.30 -13.49 8.59
N LYS A 108 4.64 -13.51 8.60
CA LYS A 108 5.51 -12.84 9.58
C LYS A 108 6.07 -11.50 9.08
N MET A 109 5.78 -11.11 7.84
CA MET A 109 6.25 -9.84 7.30
C MET A 109 5.58 -8.65 7.98
N ASP A 110 6.37 -7.64 8.32
CA ASP A 110 5.87 -6.34 8.73
C ASP A 110 4.99 -5.71 7.64
N ILE A 111 3.97 -4.97 8.08
CA ILE A 111 2.96 -4.36 7.21
C ILE A 111 3.55 -3.47 6.09
N HIS A 112 4.74 -2.92 6.27
CA HIS A 112 5.36 -1.99 5.33
C HIS A 112 5.89 -2.68 4.07
N PHE A 113 6.30 -3.96 4.17
CA PHE A 113 6.81 -4.74 3.05
C PHE A 113 6.03 -6.04 2.79
N ARG A 114 5.04 -6.40 3.61
CA ARG A 114 4.10 -7.50 3.28
C ARG A 114 3.38 -7.27 1.94
N PRO A 115 3.11 -8.30 1.12
CA PRO A 115 2.36 -8.16 -0.14
C PRO A 115 1.01 -7.46 0.03
N GLN A 116 0.61 -6.66 -0.95
CA GLN A 116 -0.56 -5.78 -0.85
C GLN A 116 -1.88 -6.56 -0.87
N TYR A 117 -1.93 -7.68 -1.60
CA TYR A 117 -3.11 -8.53 -1.66
C TYR A 117 -3.53 -9.05 -0.28
N THR A 118 -2.61 -9.12 0.69
CA THR A 118 -2.93 -9.59 2.04
C THR A 118 -3.71 -8.56 2.86
N PHE A 119 -3.88 -7.32 2.38
CA PHE A 119 -4.65 -6.28 3.08
C PHE A 119 -6.04 -6.05 2.48
N ILE A 120 -6.38 -6.78 1.42
CA ILE A 120 -7.63 -6.64 0.67
C ILE A 120 -8.40 -7.95 0.88
N PRO A 121 -9.33 -8.02 1.85
CA PRO A 121 -9.98 -9.27 2.26
C PRO A 121 -11.00 -9.79 1.24
N GLU A 122 -11.44 -8.93 0.34
CA GLU A 122 -12.35 -9.28 -0.76
C GLU A 122 -12.13 -8.32 -1.93
N LYS A 123 -12.72 -8.64 -3.08
CA LYS A 123 -12.64 -7.78 -4.26
C LYS A 123 -13.35 -6.44 -3.95
N PRO A 124 -12.65 -5.29 -3.98
CA PRO A 124 -13.29 -4.01 -3.77
C PRO A 124 -14.12 -3.60 -5.01
N ASP A 125 -15.14 -2.77 -4.80
CA ASP A 125 -15.90 -2.11 -5.86
C ASP A 125 -15.03 -1.16 -6.68
N PHE A 126 -14.02 -0.57 -6.04
CA PHE A 126 -13.03 0.28 -6.72
C PHE A 126 -11.60 0.00 -6.23
N LEU A 127 -10.71 -0.22 -7.19
CA LEU A 127 -9.27 -0.37 -6.95
C LEU A 127 -8.51 0.78 -7.59
N GLY A 128 -8.13 1.77 -6.77
CA GLY A 128 -7.30 2.89 -7.21
C GLY A 128 -5.82 2.54 -7.28
N LYS A 129 -5.07 3.27 -8.10
CA LYS A 129 -3.62 3.13 -8.23
C LYS A 129 -2.91 4.38 -7.72
N PHE A 130 -1.85 4.19 -6.93
CA PHE A 130 -0.97 5.27 -6.47
C PHE A 130 -0.39 6.06 -7.65
N GLU A 131 -0.22 5.41 -8.79
CA GLU A 131 0.26 6.04 -10.02
C GLU A 131 -0.73 7.08 -10.57
N ASN A 132 -2.04 6.91 -10.32
CA ASN A 132 -3.13 7.81 -10.74
C ASN A 132 -3.85 8.40 -9.52
N LEU A 133 -3.10 8.66 -8.45
CA LEU A 133 -3.65 8.85 -7.11
C LEU A 133 -4.71 9.97 -7.03
N ASN A 134 -4.47 11.11 -7.69
CA ASN A 134 -5.42 12.23 -7.65
C ASN A 134 -6.69 11.93 -8.47
N GLU A 135 -6.54 11.34 -9.65
CA GLU A 135 -7.66 10.99 -10.52
C GLU A 135 -8.53 9.93 -9.85
N ASP A 136 -7.92 8.89 -9.29
CA ASP A 136 -8.64 7.79 -8.65
C ASP A 136 -9.26 8.21 -7.31
N TYR A 137 -8.62 9.10 -6.56
CA TYR A 137 -9.24 9.72 -5.38
C TYR A 137 -10.52 10.49 -5.74
N LYS A 138 -10.48 11.30 -6.81
CA LYS A 138 -11.67 12.05 -7.27
C LYS A 138 -12.81 11.12 -7.67
N LYS A 139 -12.50 9.97 -8.28
CA LYS A 139 -13.50 8.94 -8.61
C LYS A 139 -14.13 8.35 -7.35
N VAL A 140 -13.34 8.05 -6.31
CA VAL A 140 -13.88 7.58 -5.03
C VAL A 140 -14.79 8.63 -4.40
N CYS A 141 -14.34 9.89 -4.32
CA CYS A 141 -15.17 11.00 -3.83
C CYS A 141 -16.52 11.10 -4.56
N GLU A 142 -16.50 11.03 -5.88
CA GLU A 142 -17.71 11.04 -6.71
C GLU A 142 -18.63 9.86 -6.40
N LYS A 143 -18.08 8.64 -6.29
CA LYS A 143 -18.85 7.43 -5.98
C LYS A 143 -19.53 7.46 -4.61
N ILE A 144 -18.87 8.04 -3.62
CA ILE A 144 -19.40 8.10 -2.25
C ILE A 144 -20.17 9.41 -1.97
N GLY A 145 -20.30 10.30 -2.95
CA GLY A 145 -21.12 11.52 -2.84
C GLY A 145 -20.43 12.74 -2.23
N ILE A 146 -19.09 12.74 -2.13
CA ILE A 146 -18.31 13.93 -1.75
C ILE A 146 -18.28 14.90 -2.93
N LYS A 147 -18.95 16.05 -2.77
CA LYS A 147 -19.07 17.08 -3.81
C LYS A 147 -17.80 17.92 -3.99
N ASP A 148 -17.08 18.17 -2.89
CA ASP A 148 -15.85 18.96 -2.90
C ASP A 148 -14.63 18.05 -3.06
N LYS A 149 -14.08 18.02 -4.28
CA LYS A 149 -13.02 17.09 -4.70
C LYS A 149 -11.69 17.80 -4.92
N GLU A 150 -11.28 18.62 -3.94
CA GLU A 150 -9.93 19.17 -3.91
C GLU A 150 -8.89 18.07 -4.17
N ASN A 151 -7.78 18.44 -4.80
CA ASN A 151 -6.68 17.50 -5.00
C ASN A 151 -6.18 16.95 -3.65
N LEU A 152 -5.71 15.70 -3.65
CA LEU A 152 -5.09 15.14 -2.45
C LEU A 152 -3.93 16.01 -2.00
N LEU A 153 -3.90 16.32 -0.71
CA LEU A 153 -2.75 16.96 -0.09
C LEU A 153 -1.54 16.03 -0.25
N HIS A 154 -0.63 16.39 -1.16
CA HIS A 154 0.60 15.65 -1.43
C HIS A 154 1.61 15.87 -0.30
N LYS A 155 1.41 15.21 0.84
CA LYS A 155 2.32 15.33 1.99
C LYS A 155 3.70 14.68 1.75
N ASN A 156 3.83 13.80 0.75
CA ASN A 156 5.04 13.00 0.52
C ASN A 156 5.34 12.77 -0.98
N LYS A 157 5.49 13.84 -1.77
CA LYS A 157 5.96 13.70 -3.15
C LYS A 157 7.36 13.09 -3.12
N THR A 158 7.47 11.88 -3.62
CA THR A 158 8.73 11.15 -3.69
C THR A 158 9.22 11.23 -5.11
N ASP A 159 10.44 11.72 -5.30
CA ASP A 159 11.09 11.61 -6.60
C ASP A 159 11.27 10.13 -6.94
N LYS A 160 10.57 9.67 -7.98
CA LYS A 160 10.56 8.27 -8.42
C LYS A 160 11.83 7.90 -9.18
N THR A 161 12.58 8.89 -9.69
CA THR A 161 13.81 8.64 -10.46
C THR A 161 14.83 7.85 -9.62
N ILE A 162 14.92 8.17 -8.33
CA ILE A 162 15.82 7.55 -7.35
C ILE A 162 15.56 6.04 -7.20
N PHE A 163 14.35 5.55 -7.47
CA PHE A 163 14.01 4.15 -7.22
C PHE A 163 14.52 3.21 -8.30
N LYS A 164 14.72 3.70 -9.53
CA LYS A 164 15.26 2.87 -10.61
C LYS A 164 16.68 2.41 -10.28
N ASP A 165 17.48 3.31 -9.72
CA ASP A 165 18.88 3.08 -9.38
C ASP A 165 19.07 2.06 -8.24
N TYR A 166 18.01 1.69 -7.53
CA TYR A 166 18.07 0.68 -6.48
C TYR A 166 18.09 -0.74 -7.03
N TYR A 167 17.51 -0.97 -8.21
CA TYR A 167 17.22 -2.31 -8.70
C TYR A 167 18.32 -2.85 -9.61
N THR A 168 18.73 -4.08 -9.31
CA THR A 168 19.53 -4.92 -10.20
C THR A 168 18.61 -5.97 -10.83
N LYS A 169 19.07 -6.65 -11.89
CA LYS A 169 18.31 -7.78 -12.46
C LYS A 169 17.99 -8.84 -11.41
N GLU A 170 18.92 -9.11 -10.50
CA GLU A 170 18.72 -10.08 -9.43
C GLU A 170 17.66 -9.64 -8.42
N SER A 171 17.70 -8.39 -7.95
CA SER A 171 16.71 -7.92 -6.98
C SER A 171 15.31 -7.81 -7.60
N ILE A 172 15.21 -7.50 -8.90
CA ILE A 172 13.93 -7.54 -9.64
C ILE A 172 13.31 -8.93 -9.60
N GLU A 173 14.09 -9.98 -9.86
CA GLU A 173 13.62 -11.37 -9.87
C GLU A 173 13.13 -11.80 -8.48
N LYS A 174 13.91 -11.48 -7.44
CA LYS A 174 13.58 -11.75 -6.03
C LYS A 174 12.28 -11.05 -5.60
N VAL A 175 12.17 -9.76 -5.88
CA VAL A 175 10.97 -8.97 -5.55
C VAL A 175 9.76 -9.47 -6.32
N PHE A 176 9.88 -9.77 -7.61
CA PHE A 176 8.78 -10.34 -8.36
C PHE A 176 8.27 -11.66 -7.77
N LYS A 177 9.16 -12.53 -7.31
CA LYS A 177 8.79 -13.83 -6.74
C LYS A 177 7.85 -13.67 -5.54
N ILE A 178 8.14 -12.74 -4.63
CA ILE A 178 7.34 -12.49 -3.42
C ILE A 178 6.03 -11.80 -3.74
N TYR A 179 6.07 -10.76 -4.58
CA TYR A 179 4.89 -9.95 -4.90
C TYR A 179 4.16 -10.47 -6.15
N LYS A 180 4.42 -11.70 -6.61
CA LYS A 180 3.84 -12.27 -7.83
C LYS A 180 2.31 -12.15 -7.88
N LYS A 181 1.66 -12.36 -6.73
CA LYS A 181 0.21 -12.19 -6.58
C LYS A 181 -0.23 -10.74 -6.75
N ASP A 182 0.49 -9.77 -6.18
CA ASP A 182 0.19 -8.34 -6.38
C ASP A 182 0.26 -7.96 -7.86
N PHE A 183 1.34 -8.36 -8.56
CA PHE A 183 1.48 -8.09 -9.99
C PHE A 183 0.30 -8.64 -10.81
N LYS A 184 -0.07 -9.90 -10.55
CA LYS A 184 -1.16 -10.57 -11.24
C LYS A 184 -2.52 -9.95 -10.91
N LEU A 185 -2.83 -9.76 -9.63
CA LEU A 185 -4.16 -9.32 -9.17
C LEU A 185 -4.43 -7.86 -9.49
N PHE A 186 -3.42 -7.01 -9.49
CA PHE A 186 -3.57 -5.56 -9.68
C PHE A 186 -3.17 -5.07 -11.07
N GLY A 187 -2.85 -6.01 -11.97
CA GLY A 187 -2.48 -5.70 -13.36
C GLY A 187 -1.27 -4.77 -13.42
N TYR A 188 -0.20 -5.12 -12.72
CA TYR A 188 1.09 -4.45 -12.86
C TYR A 188 1.99 -5.29 -13.77
N GLU A 189 2.72 -4.61 -14.65
CA GLU A 189 3.75 -5.24 -15.45
C GLU A 189 4.97 -5.60 -14.60
N ARG A 190 5.72 -6.60 -15.06
CA ARG A 190 7.02 -7.00 -14.46
C ARG A 190 8.15 -6.04 -14.84
N THR A 191 7.84 -4.96 -15.53
CA THR A 191 8.80 -3.96 -15.98
C THR A 191 8.93 -2.88 -14.91
N ILE A 192 10.17 -2.63 -14.49
CA ILE A 192 10.52 -1.29 -14.04
C ILE A 192 10.67 -0.53 -15.35
N ASN A 193 9.87 0.52 -15.57
CA ASN A 193 10.12 1.43 -16.68
C ASN A 193 11.51 2.02 -16.42
N LEU A 194 12.57 1.43 -16.94
CA LEU A 194 13.95 1.90 -16.87
C LEU A 194 14.09 3.13 -17.77
#